data_AF-A0A5D2Q414-F1
#
_entry.id   AF-A0A5D2Q414-F1
#
_cell.length_a   1.000
_cell.length_b   1.000
_cell.length_c   1.000
_cell.angle_alpha   90.00
_cell.angle_beta   90.00
_cell.angle_gamma   90.00
#
_symmetry.space_group_name_H-M   'P 1'
#
loop_
_entity.id
_entity.type
_entity.pdbx_description
1 polymer ?
#
loop_
_entity_poly.entity_id
_entity_poly.type
_entity_poly.pdbx_seq_one_letter_code
_entity_poly.pdbx_strand_id
1 'polypeptide(L)'
;MFPMVTGFMNYGHQTVRPARYIGQGFMITLSHTNCLPVTIQYPYEKLITSEHFHGRIHFEFDKCIACEVCARVCPIDLPVYCPTNCLSMTEEYELSTYDRHELNYNQIALGHLPMLVIDDYTIRTILSSIQRKTQ
;
A
#
# COMPACT_ATOMS: atom_id res chain seq x y z
N MET A 1 38.29 -51.74 -17.06
CA MET A 1 38.55 -50.29 -17.24
C MET A 1 37.40 -49.57 -17.95
N PHE A 2 36.74 -50.16 -18.95
CA PHE A 2 35.63 -49.55 -19.70
C PHE A 2 34.32 -49.18 -18.93
N PRO A 3 33.80 -49.95 -17.95
CA PRO A 3 32.51 -49.63 -17.31
C PRO A 3 32.59 -48.42 -16.37
N MET A 4 33.79 -48.11 -15.87
CA MET A 4 34.01 -46.95 -15.01
C MET A 4 33.98 -45.64 -15.83
N VAL A 5 34.45 -45.68 -17.07
CA VAL A 5 34.50 -44.53 -17.98
C VAL A 5 33.08 -44.17 -18.47
N THR A 6 32.27 -45.17 -18.81
CA THR A 6 30.87 -44.94 -19.24
C THR A 6 29.99 -44.44 -18.09
N GLY A 7 30.21 -44.89 -16.86
CA GLY A 7 29.54 -44.36 -15.67
C GLY A 7 29.86 -42.87 -15.43
N PHE A 8 31.13 -42.49 -15.57
CA PHE A 8 31.56 -41.10 -15.42
C PHE A 8 30.95 -40.17 -16.48
N MET A 9 30.90 -40.62 -17.74
CA MET A 9 30.26 -39.87 -18.83
C MET A 9 28.74 -39.72 -18.63
N ASN A 10 28.04 -40.75 -18.15
CA ASN A 10 26.61 -40.69 -17.88
C ASN A 10 26.27 -39.75 -16.71
N TYR A 11 27.09 -39.74 -15.65
CA TYR A 11 26.93 -38.80 -14.52
C TYR A 11 27.21 -37.35 -14.94
N GLY A 12 28.22 -37.13 -15.79
CA GLY A 12 28.50 -35.82 -16.40
C GLY A 12 27.32 -35.33 -17.25
N HIS A 13 26.73 -36.20 -18.05
CA HIS A 13 25.55 -35.84 -18.87
C HIS A 13 24.32 -35.51 -18.01
N GLN A 14 24.14 -36.16 -16.85
CA GLN A 14 23.08 -35.86 -15.89
C GLN A 14 23.26 -34.51 -15.17
N THR A 15 24.49 -34.03 -14.97
CA THR A 15 24.79 -32.76 -14.29
C THR A 15 24.69 -31.52 -15.20
N VAL A 16 24.80 -31.69 -16.51
CA VAL A 16 24.72 -30.58 -17.48
C VAL A 16 23.32 -29.95 -17.57
N ARG A 17 22.26 -30.76 -17.50
CA ARG A 17 20.87 -30.26 -17.54
C ARG A 17 20.54 -29.35 -16.35
N PRO A 18 20.73 -29.76 -15.08
CA PRO A 18 20.47 -28.91 -13.93
C PRO A 18 21.37 -27.67 -13.90
N ALA A 19 22.65 -27.80 -14.27
CA ALA A 19 23.55 -26.65 -14.37
C ALA A 19 23.05 -25.58 -15.35
N ARG A 20 22.46 -26.00 -16.50
CA ARG A 20 21.86 -25.08 -17.46
C ARG A 20 20.65 -24.34 -16.91
N TYR A 21 19.77 -25.02 -16.16
CA TYR A 21 18.61 -24.37 -15.54
C TYR A 21 19.02 -23.40 -14.42
N ILE A 22 20.04 -23.74 -13.63
CA ILE A 22 20.62 -22.83 -12.62
C ILE A 22 21.22 -21.60 -13.29
N GLY A 23 21.97 -21.78 -14.39
CA GLY A 23 22.52 -20.66 -15.15
C GLY A 23 21.45 -19.74 -15.73
N GLN A 24 20.33 -20.30 -16.21
CA GLN A 24 19.18 -19.51 -16.67
C GLN A 24 18.55 -18.71 -15.52
N GLY A 25 18.38 -19.31 -14.34
CA GLY A 25 17.88 -18.61 -13.15
C GLY A 25 18.80 -17.47 -12.70
N PHE A 26 20.12 -17.74 -12.66
CA PHE A 26 21.11 -16.73 -12.28
C PHE A 26 21.15 -15.55 -13.26
N MET A 27 21.04 -15.83 -14.56
CA MET A 27 20.97 -14.80 -15.59
C MET A 27 19.77 -13.87 -15.41
N ILE A 28 18.60 -14.42 -15.02
CA ILE A 28 17.41 -13.62 -14.71
C ILE A 28 17.65 -12.78 -13.45
N THR A 29 18.19 -13.35 -12.38
CA THR A 29 18.49 -12.58 -11.16
C THR A 29 19.50 -11.47 -11.41
N LEU A 30 20.52 -11.71 -12.25
CA LEU A 30 21.48 -10.70 -12.64
C LEU A 30 20.85 -9.62 -13.52
N SER A 31 19.87 -9.96 -14.36
CA SER A 31 19.15 -8.96 -15.14
C SER A 31 18.34 -8.00 -14.26
N HIS A 32 17.82 -8.49 -13.12
CA HIS A 32 17.10 -7.66 -12.14
C HIS A 32 18.01 -6.69 -11.36
N THR A 33 19.32 -6.93 -11.25
CA THR A 33 20.23 -5.99 -10.57
C THR A 33 20.44 -4.69 -11.37
N ASN A 34 20.22 -4.73 -12.68
CA ASN A 34 20.26 -3.54 -13.55
C ASN A 34 18.92 -2.80 -13.65
N CYS A 35 17.86 -3.30 -12.98
CA CYS A 35 16.60 -2.58 -12.89
C CYS A 35 16.67 -1.53 -11.78
N LEU A 36 16.13 -0.34 -12.05
CA LEU A 36 15.96 0.67 -11.00
C LEU A 36 14.96 0.15 -9.96
N PRO A 37 15.18 0.43 -8.66
CA PRO A 37 14.27 0.01 -7.61
C PRO A 37 12.94 0.77 -7.72
N VAL A 38 11.84 0.03 -7.66
CA VAL A 38 10.47 0.59 -7.60
C VAL A 38 10.03 0.92 -6.17
N THR A 39 10.95 0.82 -5.21
CA THR A 39 10.69 1.04 -3.78
C THR A 39 10.50 2.52 -3.48
N ILE A 40 9.56 2.82 -2.58
CA ILE A 40 9.38 4.16 -1.99
C ILE A 40 9.98 4.13 -0.59
N GLN A 41 10.85 5.10 -0.29
CA GLN A 41 11.56 5.16 0.99
C GLN A 41 10.75 5.87 2.07
N TYR A 42 9.88 5.13 2.76
CA TYR A 42 9.20 5.65 3.95
C TYR A 42 10.20 5.84 5.11
N PRO A 43 10.19 6.95 5.88
CA PRO A 43 9.18 8.02 5.93
C PRO A 43 9.45 9.26 5.07
N TYR A 44 10.62 9.33 4.41
CA TYR A 44 11.09 10.52 3.70
C TYR A 44 10.44 10.72 2.33
N GLU A 45 9.99 9.64 1.71
CA GLU A 45 9.25 9.64 0.46
C GLU A 45 7.87 9.02 0.70
N LYS A 46 6.81 9.74 0.32
CA LYS A 46 5.42 9.27 0.45
C LYS A 46 4.68 9.38 -0.87
N LEU A 47 3.77 8.44 -1.10
CA LEU A 47 2.86 8.50 -2.24
C LEU A 47 1.71 9.44 -1.94
N ILE A 48 1.35 10.26 -2.93
CA ILE A 48 0.10 11.02 -2.88
C ILE A 48 -1.05 10.05 -3.07
N THR A 49 -2.04 10.15 -2.19
CA THR A 49 -3.24 9.33 -2.26
C THR A 49 -4.10 9.75 -3.47
N SER A 50 -4.98 8.86 -3.91
CA SER A 50 -5.94 9.20 -4.97
C SER A 50 -7.10 10.03 -4.42
N GLU A 51 -7.79 10.78 -5.28
CA GLU A 51 -9.00 11.54 -4.89
C GLU A 51 -10.10 10.69 -4.20
N HIS A 52 -10.17 9.39 -4.52
CA HIS A 52 -11.14 8.45 -3.95
C HIS A 52 -10.52 7.52 -2.90
N PHE A 53 -9.39 7.93 -2.30
CA PHE A 53 -8.76 7.14 -1.26
C PHE A 53 -9.61 7.14 0.01
N HIS A 54 -9.59 6.01 0.73
CA HIS A 54 -10.35 5.83 1.96
C HIS A 54 -9.44 5.77 3.19
N GLY A 55 -9.12 6.95 3.76
CA GLY A 55 -8.35 7.12 4.99
C GLY A 55 -9.20 7.29 6.25
N ARG A 56 -8.86 8.27 7.10
CA ARG A 56 -9.67 8.64 8.27
C ARG A 56 -11.00 9.25 7.84
N ILE A 57 -12.04 9.03 8.65
CA ILE A 57 -13.32 9.70 8.47
C ILE A 57 -13.24 11.11 9.07
N HIS A 58 -13.69 12.12 8.33
CA HIS A 58 -13.91 13.47 8.83
C HIS A 58 -15.40 13.67 9.12
N PHE A 59 -15.70 14.32 10.23
CA PHE A 59 -17.08 14.53 10.69
C PHE A 59 -17.34 16.00 10.97
N GLU A 60 -18.39 16.52 10.36
CA GLU A 60 -18.84 17.89 10.56
C GLU A 60 -20.13 17.92 11.37
N PHE A 61 -20.02 18.38 12.61
CA PHE A 61 -21.13 18.36 13.57
C PHE A 61 -22.32 19.22 13.11
N ASP A 62 -22.06 20.38 12.53
CA ASP A 62 -23.10 21.34 12.14
C ASP A 62 -24.01 20.84 11.00
N LYS A 63 -23.54 19.86 10.22
CA LYS A 63 -24.30 19.23 9.12
C LYS A 63 -25.06 17.97 9.55
N CYS A 64 -24.84 17.49 10.77
CA CYS A 64 -25.45 16.26 11.26
C CYS A 64 -26.88 16.53 11.77
N ILE A 65 -27.85 15.82 11.21
CA ILE A 65 -29.28 15.90 11.59
C ILE A 65 -29.76 14.70 12.42
N ALA A 66 -28.84 13.91 12.99
CA ALA A 66 -29.14 12.71 13.77
C ALA A 66 -30.09 11.72 13.06
N CYS A 67 -29.89 11.50 11.75
CA CYS A 67 -30.74 10.59 10.95
C CYS A 67 -30.44 9.09 11.15
N GLU A 68 -29.37 8.74 11.87
CA GLU A 68 -28.94 7.35 12.16
C GLU A 68 -28.73 6.46 10.90
N VAL A 69 -28.58 7.07 9.72
CA VAL A 69 -28.33 6.34 8.47
C VAL A 69 -26.93 5.75 8.45
N CYS A 70 -25.95 6.48 9.01
CA CYS A 70 -24.56 6.05 9.12
C CYS A 70 -24.39 4.73 9.88
N ALA A 71 -25.13 4.54 10.98
CA ALA A 71 -25.13 3.29 11.73
C ALA A 71 -25.80 2.16 10.92
N ARG A 72 -26.98 2.42 10.34
CA ARG A 72 -27.76 1.39 9.62
C ARG A 72 -27.14 0.88 8.33
N VAL A 73 -26.42 1.73 7.59
CA VAL A 73 -25.90 1.40 6.25
C VAL A 73 -24.60 0.62 6.30
N CYS A 74 -23.85 0.73 7.39
CA CYS A 74 -22.56 0.10 7.37
C CYS A 74 -22.65 -1.43 7.36
N PRO A 75 -21.77 -2.11 6.60
CA PRO A 75 -21.58 -3.56 6.76
C PRO A 75 -21.25 -4.04 8.20
N ILE A 76 -20.77 -3.16 9.09
CA ILE A 76 -20.36 -3.39 10.49
C ILE A 76 -20.66 -2.19 11.45
N ASP A 77 -21.66 -1.34 11.17
CA ASP A 77 -22.00 -0.08 11.91
C ASP A 77 -20.99 1.12 11.87
N LEU A 78 -20.31 1.34 10.75
CA LEU A 78 -19.35 2.38 10.29
C LEU A 78 -19.79 3.18 9.00
N PRO A 79 -19.81 4.53 9.01
CA PRO A 79 -20.53 5.32 8.01
C PRO A 79 -19.95 5.31 6.59
N VAL A 80 -20.77 4.97 5.57
CA VAL A 80 -20.40 5.14 4.14
C VAL A 80 -21.39 6.06 3.39
N TYR A 81 -22.56 6.32 3.96
CA TYR A 81 -23.60 7.15 3.31
C TYR A 81 -24.22 8.13 4.33
N CYS A 82 -24.00 9.43 4.12
CA CYS A 82 -24.70 10.50 4.85
C CYS A 82 -25.46 11.41 3.85
N PRO A 83 -26.79 11.57 3.96
CA PRO A 83 -27.57 12.38 3.02
C PRO A 83 -27.23 13.88 3.05
N THR A 84 -26.68 14.38 4.17
CA THR A 84 -26.26 15.78 4.33
C THR A 84 -24.76 15.99 4.06
N ASN A 85 -24.06 14.95 3.60
CA ASN A 85 -22.60 14.97 3.39
C ASN A 85 -21.82 15.35 4.66
N CYS A 86 -22.35 14.95 5.83
CA CYS A 86 -21.79 15.23 7.15
C CYS A 86 -20.54 14.42 7.49
N LEU A 87 -20.31 13.35 6.74
CA LEU A 87 -19.20 12.42 6.87
C LEU A 87 -18.49 12.38 5.54
N SER A 88 -17.20 12.66 5.57
CA SER A 88 -16.34 12.63 4.40
C SER A 88 -15.09 11.81 4.71
N MET A 89 -14.35 11.49 3.65
CA MET A 89 -13.17 10.66 3.74
C MET A 89 -11.93 11.51 3.55
N THR A 90 -10.91 11.31 4.39
CA THR A 90 -9.65 12.05 4.31
C THR A 90 -8.55 11.21 3.69
N GLU A 91 -7.44 11.88 3.37
CA GLU A 91 -6.22 11.27 2.84
C GLU A 91 -5.32 10.66 3.93
N GLU A 92 -5.71 10.77 5.20
CA GLU A 92 -4.87 10.33 6.32
C GLU A 92 -4.94 8.81 6.49
N TYR A 93 -3.80 8.15 6.32
CA TYR A 93 -3.65 6.70 6.52
C TYR A 93 -2.71 6.33 7.67
N GLU A 94 -2.00 7.30 8.27
CA GLU A 94 -0.96 7.07 9.28
C GLU A 94 -1.53 7.06 10.71
N LEU A 95 -2.56 6.24 10.92
CA LEU A 95 -3.25 6.13 12.20
C LEU A 95 -2.65 4.98 12.99
N SER A 96 -1.77 5.29 13.94
CA SER A 96 -1.20 4.29 14.83
C SER A 96 -1.05 4.87 16.24
N THR A 97 -1.48 4.11 17.23
CA THR A 97 -1.39 4.47 18.66
C THR A 97 -0.93 3.26 19.46
N TYR A 98 -0.42 3.50 20.66
CA TYR A 98 0.00 2.42 21.56
C TYR A 98 -1.20 1.77 22.27
N ASP A 99 -2.22 2.56 22.64
CA ASP A 99 -3.46 2.07 23.22
C ASP A 99 -4.62 2.13 22.21
N ARG A 100 -5.44 1.08 22.20
CA ARG A 100 -6.62 0.96 21.33
C ARG A 100 -7.73 1.94 21.69
N HIS A 101 -7.80 2.39 22.95
CA HIS A 101 -8.84 3.32 23.39
C HIS A 101 -8.64 4.72 22.80
N GLU A 102 -7.41 5.06 22.39
CA GLU A 102 -7.08 6.31 21.72
C GLU A 102 -7.59 6.37 20.27
N LEU A 103 -7.86 5.21 19.65
CA LEU A 103 -8.47 5.11 18.32
C LEU A 103 -9.99 5.28 18.34
N ASN A 104 -10.60 5.41 19.53
CA ASN A 104 -12.02 5.74 19.65
C ASN A 104 -12.20 7.25 19.56
N TYR A 105 -12.34 7.75 18.34
CA TYR A 105 -12.43 9.18 18.09
C TYR A 105 -13.78 9.76 18.50
N ASN A 106 -13.73 10.87 19.25
CA ASN A 106 -14.90 11.68 19.56
C ASN A 106 -15.32 12.55 18.37
N GLN A 107 -16.51 13.14 18.44
CA GLN A 107 -17.05 14.06 17.42
C GLN A 107 -16.09 15.22 17.10
N ILE A 108 -15.45 15.80 18.13
CA ILE A 108 -14.47 16.88 17.96
C ILE A 108 -13.21 16.36 17.26
N ALA A 109 -12.71 15.19 17.70
CA ALA A 109 -11.49 14.57 17.16
C ALA A 109 -11.62 14.29 15.64
N LEU A 110 -12.80 13.82 15.22
CA LEU A 110 -13.13 13.59 13.80
C LEU A 110 -13.34 14.89 13.00
N GLY A 111 -13.64 16.01 13.66
CA GLY A 111 -13.79 17.31 13.01
C GLY A 111 -12.48 18.04 12.72
N HIS A 112 -11.35 17.60 13.29
CA HIS A 112 -10.04 18.20 12.99
C HIS A 112 -9.67 18.02 11.53
N LEU A 113 -9.15 19.11 10.93
CA LEU A 113 -8.65 19.12 9.56
C LEU A 113 -7.58 18.03 9.37
N PRO A 114 -7.62 17.31 8.24
CA PRO A 114 -6.61 16.31 7.94
C PRO A 114 -5.26 16.96 7.64
N MET A 115 -4.18 16.28 8.03
CA MET A 115 -2.84 16.63 7.58
C MET A 115 -2.66 16.20 6.13
N LEU A 116 -2.35 17.17 5.26
CA LEU A 116 -2.03 16.90 3.86
C LEU A 116 -0.55 16.52 3.75
N VAL A 117 -0.28 15.40 3.08
CA VAL A 117 1.09 14.90 2.82
C VAL A 117 1.93 15.91 2.01
N ILE A 118 1.27 16.84 1.31
CA ILE A 118 1.91 17.87 0.47
C ILE A 118 2.48 19.03 1.31
N ASP A 119 1.91 19.29 2.49
CA ASP A 119 2.28 20.46 3.30
C ASP A 119 3.54 20.23 4.16
N ASP A 120 3.95 18.97 4.32
CA ASP A 120 5.14 18.60 5.07
C ASP A 120 6.41 18.81 4.26
N TYR A 121 7.15 19.89 4.56
CA TYR A 121 8.41 20.24 3.88
C TYR A 121 9.53 19.20 4.04
N THR A 122 9.42 18.28 5.00
CA THR A 122 10.39 17.21 5.26
C THR A 122 10.21 16.00 4.36
N ILE A 123 9.09 15.94 3.62
CA ILE A 123 8.66 14.78 2.85
C ILE A 123 8.72 15.09 1.36
N ARG A 124 9.25 14.15 0.58
CA ARG A 124 9.18 14.18 -0.87
C ARG A 124 7.96 13.41 -1.36
N THR A 125 7.04 14.08 -2.03
CA THR A 125 5.82 13.47 -2.55
C THR A 125 6.06 12.84 -3.93
N ILE A 126 5.51 11.65 -4.15
CA ILE A 126 5.61 10.89 -5.41
C ILE A 126 4.20 10.64 -5.97
N LEU A 127 3.97 11.08 -7.21
CA LEU A 127 2.69 10.88 -7.90
C LEU A 127 2.47 9.40 -8.25
N SER A 128 1.31 8.86 -7.87
CA SER A 128 0.96 7.49 -8.22
C SER A 128 0.75 7.31 -9.73
N SER A 129 0.97 6.09 -10.24
CA SER A 129 0.79 5.76 -11.66
C SER A 129 -0.63 5.95 -12.18
N ILE A 130 -1.63 5.91 -11.30
CA ILE A 130 -3.04 6.19 -11.60
C ILE A 130 -3.22 7.68 -11.90
N GLN A 131 -2.63 8.55 -11.07
CA GLN A 131 -2.70 10.01 -11.23
C GLN A 131 -1.93 10.53 -12.45
N ARG A 132 -0.92 9.79 -12.93
CA ARG A 132 -0.21 10.12 -14.19
C ARG A 132 -1.03 9.91 -15.45
N LYS A 133 -2.15 9.17 -15.40
CA LYS A 133 -3.01 8.89 -16.57
C LYS A 133 -4.18 9.87 -16.71
N THR A 134 -4.49 10.62 -15.65
CA THR A 134 -5.60 11.58 -15.61
C THR A 134 -5.18 13.00 -15.97
N GLN A 135 -3.89 13.23 -16.24
CA GLN A 135 -3.32 14.50 -16.71
C GLN A 135 -2.95 14.44 -18.20
#